data_AF-A0A973T8I5-F1
#
_entry.id   AF-A0A973T8I5-F1
#
_cell.length_a   1.000
_cell.length_b   1.000
_cell.length_c   1.000
_cell.angle_alpha   90.00
_cell.angle_beta   90.00
_cell.angle_gamma   90.00
#
_symmetry.space_group_name_H-M   'P 1'
#
loop_
_entity.id
_entity.type
_entity.pdbx_description
1 polymer ?
#
loop_
_entity_poly.entity_id
_entity_poly.type
_entity_poly.pdbx_seq_one_letter_code
_entity_poly.pdbx_strand_id
1 'polypeptide(L)'
;MSAPVLSIIILAAMFLLATVLPLNMGALAFVGAFLLGAVVLGMSTNEILANFPGGLFLTIVGVTYLFAIAQNNGTIDLLVRGAVKLVGSRVALIPWVMFAITAVITAVGALSPAAVAIIAPIALSFAGKYKISPLLMGMMVIHGAQAGGFSPIAV
;
A
#
# COMPACT_ATOMS: atom_id res chain seq x y z
N MET A 1 2.39 -20.27 -30.54
CA MET A 1 2.01 -18.94 -30.00
C MET A 1 3.28 -18.20 -29.64
N SER A 2 3.36 -16.89 -29.85
CA SER A 2 4.57 -16.13 -29.49
C SER A 2 4.70 -15.99 -27.97
N ALA A 3 5.94 -15.96 -27.47
CA ALA A 3 6.22 -15.82 -26.04
C ALA A 3 5.49 -14.63 -25.36
N PRO A 4 5.39 -13.43 -25.99
CA PRO A 4 4.67 -12.30 -25.40
C PRO A 4 3.16 -12.54 -25.24
N VAL A 5 2.55 -13.26 -26.18
CA VAL A 5 1.10 -13.56 -26.10
C VAL A 5 0.86 -14.54 -24.95
N LEU A 6 1.73 -15.54 -24.80
CA LEU A 6 1.62 -16.49 -23.70
C LEU A 6 1.83 -15.83 -22.33
N SER A 7 2.80 -14.90 -22.22
CA SER A 7 3.02 -14.16 -20.98
C SER A 7 1.82 -13.31 -20.58
N ILE A 8 1.16 -12.66 -21.55
CA ILE A 8 -0.06 -11.87 -21.31
C ILE A 8 -1.20 -12.79 -20.86
N ILE A 9 -1.36 -13.97 -21.45
CA ILE A 9 -2.38 -14.94 -21.04
C ILE A 9 -2.15 -15.43 -19.61
N ILE A 10 -0.90 -15.77 -19.27
CA ILE A 10 -0.53 -16.19 -17.91
C ILE A 10 -0.83 -15.04 -16.93
N LEU A 11 -0.48 -13.80 -17.28
CA LEU A 11 -0.78 -12.61 -16.47
C LEU A 11 -2.29 -12.46 -16.23
N ALA A 12 -3.10 -12.51 -17.30
CA ALA A 12 -4.55 -12.39 -17.20
C ALA A 12 -5.17 -13.50 -16.33
N ALA A 13 -4.70 -14.74 -16.49
CA ALA A 13 -5.16 -15.88 -15.70
C ALA A 13 -4.81 -15.69 -14.21
N MET A 14 -3.61 -15.21 -13.88
CA MET A 14 -3.20 -14.94 -12.50
C MET A 14 -4.06 -13.87 -11.85
N PHE A 15 -4.36 -12.76 -12.55
CA PHE A 15 -5.27 -11.74 -12.04
C PHE A 15 -6.67 -12.28 -11.79
N LEU A 16 -7.23 -13.05 -12.72
CA LEU A 16 -8.53 -13.70 -12.56
C LEU A 16 -8.57 -14.62 -11.34
N LEU A 17 -7.57 -15.50 -11.21
CA LEU A 17 -7.46 -16.44 -10.09
C LEU A 17 -7.31 -15.71 -8.75
N ALA A 18 -6.43 -14.71 -8.66
CA ALA A 18 -6.25 -13.92 -7.44
C ALA A 18 -7.48 -13.06 -7.08
N THR A 19 -8.35 -12.75 -8.05
CA THR A 19 -9.60 -12.02 -7.82
C THR A 19 -10.71 -12.92 -7.29
N VAL A 20 -10.84 -14.13 -7.85
CA VAL A 20 -11.92 -15.07 -7.50
C VAL A 20 -11.57 -16.00 -6.34
N LEU A 21 -10.27 -16.24 -6.09
CA LEU A 21 -9.77 -17.10 -5.03
C LEU A 21 -8.93 -16.28 -4.05
N PRO A 22 -8.90 -16.66 -2.75
CA PRO A 22 -8.08 -16.00 -1.73
C PRO A 22 -6.59 -16.40 -1.84
N LEU A 23 -6.02 -16.32 -3.04
CA LEU A 23 -4.65 -16.71 -3.34
C LEU A 23 -3.71 -15.49 -3.33
N ASN A 24 -2.49 -15.67 -2.84
CA ASN A 24 -1.48 -14.62 -2.88
C ASN A 24 -1.02 -14.38 -4.32
N MET A 25 -1.31 -13.19 -4.85
CA MET A 25 -0.98 -12.82 -6.22
C MET A 25 0.53 -12.84 -6.50
N GLY A 26 1.38 -12.49 -5.53
CA GLY A 26 2.83 -12.54 -5.66
C GLY A 26 3.36 -13.97 -5.77
N ALA A 27 2.83 -14.90 -4.97
CA ALA A 27 3.17 -16.32 -5.07
C ALA A 27 2.74 -16.90 -6.42
N LEU A 28 1.54 -16.56 -6.90
CA LEU A 28 1.07 -16.95 -8.23
C LEU A 28 1.98 -16.39 -9.33
N ALA A 29 2.41 -15.12 -9.22
CA ALA A 29 3.33 -14.50 -10.16
C ALA A 29 4.69 -15.22 -10.23
N PHE A 30 5.23 -15.66 -9.09
CA PHE A 30 6.44 -16.49 -9.07
C PHE A 30 6.25 -17.82 -9.79
N VAL A 31 5.15 -18.53 -9.49
CA VAL A 31 4.85 -19.80 -10.18
C VAL A 31 4.71 -19.58 -11.69
N GLY A 32 3.97 -18.55 -12.11
CA GLY A 32 3.80 -18.19 -13.52
C GLY A 32 5.13 -17.84 -14.22
N ALA A 33 6.01 -17.10 -13.54
CA ALA A 33 7.33 -16.74 -14.05
C ALA A 33 8.21 -17.97 -14.26
N PHE A 34 8.21 -18.93 -13.32
CA PHE A 34 8.97 -20.16 -13.45
C PHE A 34 8.36 -21.12 -14.48
N LEU A 35 7.03 -21.22 -14.57
CA LEU A 35 6.37 -22.02 -15.60
C LEU A 35 6.70 -21.48 -17.00
N LEU A 36 6.57 -20.17 -17.22
CA LEU A 36 6.90 -19.58 -18.51
C LEU A 36 8.41 -19.65 -18.80
N GLY A 37 9.24 -19.17 -17.86
CA GLY A 37 10.68 -19.05 -18.04
C GLY A 37 11.36 -20.41 -18.19
N ALA A 38 11.17 -21.33 -17.24
CA ALA A 38 11.89 -22.60 -17.24
C ALA A 38 11.29 -23.61 -18.21
N VAL A 39 9.96 -23.74 -18.26
CA VAL A 39 9.31 -24.81 -19.05
C VAL A 39 9.12 -24.41 -20.52
N VAL A 40 8.74 -23.16 -20.79
CA VAL A 40 8.42 -22.73 -22.16
C VAL A 40 9.60 -22.06 -22.85
N LEU A 41 10.37 -21.24 -22.13
CA LEU A 41 11.47 -20.46 -22.69
C LEU A 41 12.85 -21.11 -22.49
N GLY A 42 12.94 -22.18 -21.70
CA GLY A 42 14.19 -22.88 -21.41
C GLY A 42 15.21 -22.04 -20.65
N MET A 43 14.77 -20.99 -19.97
CA MET A 43 15.62 -20.12 -19.17
C MET A 43 16.13 -20.85 -17.93
N SER A 44 17.37 -20.60 -17.56
CA SER A 44 17.93 -21.03 -16.28
C SER A 44 17.27 -20.27 -15.12
N THR A 45 17.30 -20.87 -13.93
CA THR A 45 16.83 -20.24 -12.69
C THR A 45 17.45 -18.86 -12.47
N ASN A 46 18.74 -18.71 -12.78
CA ASN A 46 19.45 -17.44 -12.61
C ASN A 46 18.93 -16.36 -13.55
N GLU A 47 18.59 -16.70 -14.80
CA GLU A 47 18.02 -15.74 -15.75
C GLU A 47 16.62 -15.29 -15.34
N ILE A 48 15.81 -16.20 -14.79
CA ILE A 48 14.47 -15.85 -14.29
C ILE A 48 14.59 -14.92 -13.08
N LEU A 49 15.45 -15.26 -12.11
CA LEU A 49 15.66 -14.47 -10.90
C LEU A 49 16.33 -13.11 -11.18
N ALA A 50 17.16 -13.00 -12.21
CA ALA A 50 17.76 -11.73 -12.61
C ALA A 50 16.71 -10.68 -13.02
N ASN A 51 15.51 -11.11 -13.42
CA ASN A 51 14.39 -10.23 -13.76
C ASN A 51 13.52 -9.87 -12.53
N PHE A 52 13.78 -10.44 -11.35
CA PHE A 52 13.07 -10.09 -10.13
C PHE A 52 13.60 -8.75 -9.57
N PRO A 53 12.73 -7.75 -9.32
CA PRO A 53 13.16 -6.45 -8.84
C PRO A 53 13.46 -6.48 -7.33
N GLY A 54 14.56 -7.14 -6.95
CA GLY A 54 14.94 -7.35 -5.55
C GLY A 54 15.12 -6.06 -4.74
N GLY A 55 15.64 -4.99 -5.38
CA GLY A 55 15.75 -3.67 -4.76
C GLY A 55 14.38 -3.07 -4.41
N LEU A 56 13.43 -3.11 -5.33
CA LEU A 56 12.05 -2.64 -5.09
C LEU A 56 11.39 -3.46 -3.98
N PHE A 57 11.53 -4.78 -4.01
CA PHE A 57 11.02 -5.65 -2.96
C PHE A 57 11.59 -5.26 -1.58
N LEU A 58 12.90 -5.07 -1.50
CA LEU A 58 13.56 -4.68 -0.25
C LEU A 58 13.09 -3.30 0.24
N THR A 59 12.92 -2.34 -0.65
CA THR A 59 12.38 -1.01 -0.31
C THR A 59 10.96 -1.11 0.24
N ILE A 60 10.06 -1.83 -0.44
CA ILE A 60 8.67 -2.05 0.00
C ILE A 60 8.63 -2.69 1.39
N VAL A 61 9.39 -3.77 1.60
CA VAL A 61 9.44 -4.49 2.88
C VAL A 61 10.05 -3.61 3.97
N GLY A 62 11.15 -2.91 3.67
CA GLY A 62 11.86 -2.05 4.60
C GLY A 62 11.00 -0.90 5.09
N VAL A 63 10.30 -0.21 4.18
CA VAL A 63 9.41 0.89 4.58
C VAL A 63 8.20 0.36 5.35
N THR A 64 7.61 -0.76 4.93
CA THR A 64 6.54 -1.41 5.70
C THR A 64 6.99 -1.74 7.13
N TYR A 65 8.21 -2.27 7.28
CA TYR A 65 8.79 -2.60 8.58
C TYR A 65 9.05 -1.36 9.44
N LEU A 66 9.56 -0.27 8.87
CA LEU A 66 9.74 1.01 9.55
C LEU A 66 8.43 1.52 10.14
N PHE A 67 7.36 1.53 9.34
CA PHE A 67 6.05 1.99 9.80
C PHE A 67 5.39 1.02 10.78
N ALA A 68 5.66 -0.28 10.67
CA ALA A 68 5.23 -1.25 11.69
C ALA A 68 5.88 -0.95 13.06
N ILE A 69 7.17 -0.60 13.09
CA ILE A 69 7.85 -0.18 14.33
C ILE A 69 7.24 1.12 14.85
N ALA A 70 7.06 2.13 14.00
CA ALA A 70 6.49 3.43 14.37
C ALA A 70 5.05 3.31 14.88
N GLN A 71 4.28 2.35 14.37
CA GLN A 71 2.94 2.04 14.87
C GLN A 71 3.01 1.31 16.22
N ASN A 72 3.86 0.29 16.35
CA ASN A 72 3.95 -0.51 17.56
C ASN A 72 4.47 0.28 18.77
N ASN A 73 5.34 1.27 18.55
CA ASN A 73 5.85 2.14 19.62
C ASN A 73 4.99 3.39 19.88
N GLY A 74 3.89 3.58 19.14
CA GLY A 74 2.97 4.71 19.30
C GLY A 74 3.46 6.05 18.72
N THR A 75 4.54 6.08 17.95
CA THR A 75 5.02 7.31 17.29
C THR A 75 3.94 7.90 16.37
N ILE A 76 3.24 7.05 15.62
CA ILE A 76 2.16 7.51 14.74
C ILE A 76 1.01 8.12 15.56
N ASP A 77 0.62 7.48 16.66
CA ASP A 77 -0.43 8.01 17.55
C ASP A 77 -0.06 9.39 18.12
N LEU A 78 1.21 9.58 18.51
CA LEU A 78 1.72 10.87 18.99
C LEU A 78 1.66 11.94 17.91
N LEU A 79 2.11 11.63 16.69
CA LEU A 79 2.04 12.54 15.55
C LEU A 79 0.61 12.94 15.23
N VAL A 80 -0.31 11.98 15.16
CA VAL A 80 -1.72 12.24 14.85
C VAL A 80 -2.37 13.07 15.96
N ARG A 81 -2.16 12.71 17.23
CA ARG A 81 -2.70 13.48 18.37
C ARG A 81 -2.14 14.90 18.40
N GLY A 82 -0.86 15.08 18.11
CA GLY A 82 -0.22 16.39 18.02
C GLY A 82 -0.84 17.24 16.91
N ALA A 83 -0.97 16.67 15.71
CA ALA A 83 -1.57 17.34 14.57
C ALA A 83 -3.03 17.74 14.82
N VAL A 84 -3.83 16.86 15.44
CA VAL A 84 -5.21 17.20 15.81
C VAL A 84 -5.26 18.24 16.93
N LYS A 85 -4.34 18.20 17.90
CA LYS A 85 -4.27 19.22 18.96
C LYS A 85 -4.02 20.62 18.38
N LEU A 86 -3.21 20.73 17.32
CA LEU A 86 -2.97 22.00 16.62
C LEU A 86 -4.22 22.57 15.94
N VAL A 87 -5.19 21.73 15.60
CA VAL A 87 -6.48 22.17 15.02
C VAL A 87 -7.40 22.81 16.07
N GLY A 88 -7.20 22.50 17.36
CA GLY A 88 -7.96 23.07 18.47
C GLY A 88 -9.47 22.78 18.35
N SER A 89 -10.30 23.82 18.36
CA SER A 89 -11.76 23.74 18.31
C SER A 89 -12.35 23.64 16.89
N ARG A 90 -11.52 23.69 15.84
CA ARG A 90 -11.98 23.73 14.44
C ARG A 90 -12.25 22.34 13.89
N VAL A 91 -13.33 21.71 14.38
CA VAL A 91 -13.74 20.34 14.02
C VAL A 91 -13.79 20.08 12.50
N ALA A 92 -14.18 21.09 11.71
CA ALA A 92 -14.24 21.01 10.25
C ALA A 92 -12.89 20.73 9.56
N LEU A 93 -11.76 21.01 10.22
CA LEU A 93 -10.42 20.76 9.67
C LEU A 93 -9.88 19.36 9.96
N ILE A 94 -10.50 18.60 10.87
CA ILE A 94 -10.02 17.26 11.25
C ILE A 94 -9.90 16.32 10.03
N PRO A 95 -10.88 16.24 9.11
CA PRO A 95 -10.76 15.36 7.94
C PRO A 95 -9.58 15.76 7.02
N TRP A 96 -9.32 17.06 6.87
CA TRP A 96 -8.17 17.56 6.11
C TRP A 96 -6.84 17.22 6.75
N VAL A 97 -6.77 17.21 8.08
CA VAL A 97 -5.58 16.74 8.79
C VAL A 97 -5.36 15.24 8.58
N MET A 98 -6.40 14.42 8.64
CA MET A 98 -6.28 12.99 8.35
C MET A 98 -5.84 12.73 6.90
N PHE A 99 -6.37 13.49 5.95
CA PHE A 99 -5.90 13.49 4.55
C PHE A 99 -4.40 13.83 4.49
N ALA A 100 -3.98 14.95 5.09
CA ALA A 100 -2.61 15.43 5.00
C ALA A 100 -1.61 14.45 5.65
N ILE A 101 -1.94 13.90 6.82
CA ILE A 101 -1.10 12.91 7.49
C ILE A 101 -0.95 11.66 6.63
N THR A 102 -2.07 11.12 6.11
CA THR A 102 -2.02 9.91 5.29
C THR A 102 -1.25 10.16 3.99
N ALA A 103 -1.42 11.34 3.39
CA ALA A 103 -0.68 11.77 2.21
C ALA A 103 0.82 11.87 2.49
N VAL A 104 1.22 12.50 3.59
CA VAL A 104 2.64 12.61 3.96
C VAL A 104 3.23 11.22 4.18
N ILE A 105 2.61 10.37 5.00
CA ILE A 105 3.09 9.01 5.28
C ILE A 105 3.30 8.22 3.98
N THR A 106 2.31 8.26 3.08
CA THR A 106 2.39 7.58 1.78
C THR A 106 3.46 8.21 0.88
N ALA A 107 3.57 9.55 0.89
CA ALA A 107 4.53 10.28 0.08
C ALA A 107 5.99 9.99 0.45
N VAL A 108 6.30 9.65 1.70
CA VAL A 108 7.67 9.26 2.12
C VAL A 108 7.99 7.79 1.83
N GLY A 109 7.07 7.06 1.21
CA GLY A 109 7.28 5.69 0.73
C GLY A 109 6.47 4.62 1.43
N ALA A 110 5.58 4.96 2.38
CA ALA A 110 4.64 3.96 2.89
C ALA A 110 3.72 3.49 1.76
N LEU A 111 3.45 2.19 1.69
CA LEU A 111 2.46 1.69 0.75
C LEU A 111 1.08 2.21 1.14
N SER A 112 0.30 2.69 0.17
CA SER A 112 -1.02 3.28 0.40
C SER A 112 -1.93 2.39 1.28
N PRO A 113 -2.04 1.07 1.07
CA PRO A 113 -2.83 0.20 1.94
C PRO A 113 -2.31 0.15 3.39
N ALA A 114 -0.99 0.21 3.60
CA ALA A 114 -0.39 0.20 4.93
C ALA A 114 -0.66 1.53 5.66
N ALA A 115 -0.51 2.66 4.97
CA ALA A 115 -0.83 3.98 5.52
C ALA A 115 -2.31 4.08 5.91
N VAL A 116 -3.22 3.57 5.07
CA VAL A 116 -4.66 3.53 5.37
C VAL A 116 -4.95 2.63 6.56
N ALA A 117 -4.35 1.44 6.64
CA ALA A 117 -4.55 0.51 7.76
C ALA A 117 -4.15 1.11 9.11
N ILE A 118 -3.12 1.95 9.11
CA ILE A 118 -2.63 2.68 10.28
C ILE A 118 -3.56 3.85 10.66
N ILE A 119 -3.91 4.71 9.69
CA ILE A 119 -4.63 5.96 10.00
C ILE A 119 -6.13 5.76 10.13
N ALA A 120 -6.74 4.80 9.43
CA ALA A 120 -8.19 4.61 9.41
C ALA A 120 -8.81 4.38 10.80
N PRO A 121 -8.28 3.49 11.68
CA PRO A 121 -8.84 3.30 13.02
C PRO A 121 -8.83 4.59 13.86
N ILE A 122 -7.74 5.36 13.75
CA ILE A 122 -7.58 6.63 14.45
C ILE A 122 -8.60 7.63 13.93
N ALA A 123 -8.66 7.81 12.61
CA ALA A 123 -9.58 8.74 11.96
C ALA A 123 -11.05 8.41 12.29
N LEU A 124 -11.44 7.13 12.27
CA LEU A 124 -12.79 6.69 12.63
C LEU A 124 -13.12 6.92 14.11
N SER A 125 -12.16 6.73 15.02
CA SER A 125 -12.31 7.10 16.43
C SER A 125 -12.59 8.60 16.60
N PHE A 126 -11.86 9.45 15.87
CA PHE A 126 -12.11 10.89 15.82
C PHE A 126 -13.47 11.23 15.22
N ALA A 127 -13.91 10.53 14.17
CA ALA A 127 -15.21 10.74 13.57
C ALA A 127 -16.34 10.51 14.58
N GLY A 128 -16.26 9.43 15.37
CA GLY A 128 -17.21 9.16 16.46
C GLY A 128 -17.20 10.23 17.54
N LYS A 129 -16.01 10.63 18.02
CA LYS A 129 -15.86 11.64 19.08
C LYS A 129 -16.41 13.02 18.70
N TYR A 130 -16.18 13.43 17.46
CA TYR A 130 -16.54 14.77 16.97
C TYR A 130 -17.83 14.79 16.14
N LYS A 131 -18.57 13.68 16.09
CA LYS A 131 -19.82 13.51 15.32
C LYS A 131 -19.66 13.86 13.83
N ILE A 132 -18.51 13.53 13.25
CA ILE A 132 -18.25 13.64 11.81
C ILE A 132 -18.72 12.34 11.13
N SER A 133 -19.23 12.43 9.90
CA SER A 133 -19.57 11.24 9.10
C SER A 133 -18.35 10.30 8.98
N PRO A 134 -18.45 9.04 9.41
CA PRO A 134 -17.37 8.06 9.25
C PRO A 134 -16.98 7.82 7.79
N LEU A 135 -17.96 7.89 6.88
CA LEU A 135 -17.72 7.77 5.44
C LEU A 135 -16.84 8.90 4.92
N LEU A 136 -17.15 10.15 5.27
CA LEU A 136 -16.33 11.30 4.89
C LEU A 136 -14.91 11.14 5.42
N MET A 137 -14.77 10.76 6.69
CA MET A 137 -13.47 10.59 7.31
C MET A 137 -12.65 9.49 6.63
N GLY A 138 -13.26 8.34 6.35
CA GLY A 138 -12.62 7.23 5.63
C GLY A 138 -12.21 7.64 4.22
N MET A 139 -13.07 8.36 3.49
CA MET A 139 -12.73 8.88 2.17
C MET A 139 -11.53 9.82 2.22
N MET A 140 -11.43 10.70 3.21
CA MET A 140 -10.30 11.62 3.36
C MET A 140 -8.98 10.90 3.62
N VAL A 141 -8.99 9.82 4.41
CA VAL A 141 -7.81 8.97 4.61
C VAL A 141 -7.39 8.29 3.30
N ILE A 142 -8.34 7.67 2.59
CA ILE A 142 -8.06 6.96 1.33
C ILE A 142 -7.54 7.92 0.25
N HIS A 143 -8.19 9.08 0.06
CA HIS A 143 -7.74 10.08 -0.90
C HIS A 143 -6.41 10.70 -0.48
N GLY A 144 -6.15 10.84 0.82
CA GLY A 144 -4.86 11.25 1.34
C GLY A 144 -3.78 10.27 0.89
N ALA A 145 -3.99 8.97 1.10
CA ALA A 145 -3.05 7.94 0.64
C ALA A 145 -2.83 8.00 -0.88
N GLN A 146 -3.90 8.11 -1.68
CA GLN A 146 -3.78 8.23 -3.13
C GLN A 146 -3.00 9.49 -3.55
N ALA A 147 -3.25 10.63 -2.90
CA ALA A 147 -2.53 11.86 -3.16
C ALA A 147 -1.04 11.74 -2.85
N GLY A 148 -0.69 11.10 -1.73
CA GLY A 148 0.71 10.84 -1.37
C GLY A 148 1.43 9.93 -2.35
N GLY A 149 0.71 9.00 -2.99
CA GLY A 149 1.25 8.10 -4.02
C GLY A 149 1.77 8.80 -5.28
N PHE A 150 1.44 10.08 -5.50
CA PHE A 150 1.99 10.87 -6.62
C PHE A 150 3.37 11.50 -6.30
N SER A 151 3.92 11.27 -5.11
CA SER A 151 5.25 11.74 -4.73
C SER A 151 6.36 11.07 -5.57
N PRO A 152 7.38 11.81 -6.05
CA PRO A 152 8.51 11.23 -6.79
C PRO A 152 9.34 10.22 -5.99
N ILE A 153 9.20 10.23 -4.66
CA ILE A 153 9.90 9.33 -3.73
C ILE A 153 8.95 8.32 -3.07
N ALA A 154 7.67 8.30 -3.46
CA ALA A 154 6.77 7.22 -3.08
C ALA A 154 7.16 5.92 -3.80
N VAL A 155 6.81 4.80 -3.18
CA VAL A 155 7.11 3.43 -3.65
C VAL A 155 5.95 2.87 -4.46
#